data_AF-A0A177R4Z5-F1
#
_entry.id   AF-A0A177R4Z5-F1
#
_cell.length_a   1.000
_cell.length_b   1.000
_cell.length_c   1.000
_cell.angle_alpha   90.00
_cell.angle_beta   90.00
_cell.angle_gamma   90.00
#
_symmetry.space_group_name_H-M   'P 1'
#
loop_
_entity.id
_entity.type
_entity.pdbx_description
1 polymer ?
#
loop_
_entity_poly.entity_id
_entity_poly.type
_entity_poly.pdbx_seq_one_letter_code
_entity_poly.pdbx_strand_id
1 'polypeptide(L)'
;MRLALLLLVLAGCTYTSDPAQNESQIVRPGNFRAGSGVIDSIAVVPNQGTKKEKEPHLYRLQIRMDVGGFQTVDVEDNTFFAGEAVELTNDGRVERVTGTALQDLLKKK
;
A
#
# COMPACT_ATOMS: atom_id res chain seq x y z
N MET A 1 -42.30 14.59 -7.43
CA MET A 1 -41.68 13.42 -6.75
C MET A 1 -40.76 12.62 -7.70
N ARG A 2 -39.73 13.24 -8.31
CA ARG A 2 -38.72 12.51 -9.12
C ARG A 2 -37.29 13.00 -8.93
N LEU A 3 -37.05 14.00 -8.06
CA LEU A 3 -35.75 14.63 -7.88
C LEU A 3 -34.94 14.05 -6.70
N ALA A 4 -35.60 13.34 -5.78
CA ALA A 4 -34.96 12.85 -4.55
C ALA A 4 -34.19 11.53 -4.72
N LEU A 5 -34.34 10.83 -5.85
CA LEU A 5 -33.72 9.52 -6.05
C LEU A 5 -32.27 9.59 -6.61
N LEU A 6 -31.83 10.77 -7.07
CA LEU A 6 -30.55 10.94 -7.77
C LEU A 6 -29.35 11.21 -6.85
N LEU A 7 -29.58 11.48 -5.56
CA LEU A 7 -28.53 11.85 -4.59
C LEU A 7 -27.94 10.65 -3.82
N LEU A 8 -28.51 9.45 -3.94
CA LEU A 8 -28.08 8.27 -3.16
C LEU A 8 -26.98 7.43 -3.82
N VAL A 9 -26.55 7.75 -5.06
CA VAL A 9 -25.62 6.91 -5.83
C VAL A 9 -24.17 7.42 -5.78
N LEU A 10 -23.89 8.56 -5.12
CA LEU A 10 -22.54 9.11 -4.97
C LEU A 10 -21.83 8.70 -3.66
N ALA A 11 -22.24 7.61 -3.01
CA ALA A 11 -21.35 6.89 -2.09
C ALA A 11 -20.28 6.12 -2.90
N GLY A 12 -19.55 6.84 -3.76
CA GLY A 12 -18.33 6.33 -4.35
C GLY A 12 -17.32 6.19 -3.20
N CYS A 13 -16.76 4.99 -3.05
CA CYS A 13 -15.68 4.70 -2.13
C CYS A 13 -14.52 5.66 -2.40
N THR A 14 -14.47 6.79 -1.69
CA THR A 14 -13.32 7.67 -1.69
C THR A 14 -12.23 6.95 -0.91
N TYR A 15 -11.34 6.26 -1.62
CA TYR A 15 -10.03 5.89 -1.09
C TYR A 15 -9.28 7.19 -0.83
N THR A 16 -9.33 7.66 0.41
CA THR A 16 -8.47 8.75 0.87
C THR A 16 -7.13 8.13 1.22
N SER A 17 -6.14 8.29 0.34
CA SER A 17 -4.74 8.06 0.70
C SER A 17 -4.36 9.17 1.69
N ASP A 18 -4.23 8.81 2.96
CA ASP A 18 -3.77 9.73 4.01
C ASP A 18 -2.24 9.78 3.93
N PRO A 19 -1.62 10.94 3.66
CA PRO A 19 -0.17 11.08 3.57
C PRO A 19 0.56 10.84 4.91
N ALA A 20 -0.17 10.72 6.03
CA ALA A 20 0.39 10.25 7.30
C ALA A 20 0.49 8.71 7.37
N GLN A 21 -0.08 7.97 6.42
CA GLN A 21 0.11 6.53 6.26
C GLN A 21 1.50 6.32 5.64
N ASN A 22 2.35 5.55 6.31
CA ASN A 22 3.69 5.22 5.82
C ASN A 22 3.65 4.71 4.37
N GLU A 23 4.15 5.54 3.46
CA GLU A 23 4.36 5.24 2.06
C GLU A 23 5.83 4.84 1.81
N SER A 24 6.06 3.98 0.82
CA SER A 24 7.41 3.69 0.36
C SER A 24 7.50 3.58 -1.15
N GLN A 25 8.62 4.06 -1.70
CA GLN A 25 8.88 4.02 -3.12
C GLN A 25 9.34 2.63 -3.54
N ILE A 26 8.76 2.13 -4.64
CA ILE A 26 9.21 0.92 -5.30
C ILE A 26 10.50 1.26 -6.05
N VAL A 27 11.64 0.76 -5.54
CA VAL A 27 12.97 1.05 -6.08
C VAL A 27 13.20 0.31 -7.40
N ARG A 28 12.63 -0.88 -7.51
CA ARG A 28 12.65 -1.66 -8.75
C ARG A 28 11.23 -1.74 -9.29
N PRO A 29 10.84 -0.78 -10.15
CA PRO A 29 9.60 -0.86 -10.90
C PRO A 29 9.78 -1.97 -11.94
N GLY A 30 9.74 -3.23 -11.50
CA GLY A 30 9.44 -4.33 -12.41
C GLY A 30 8.06 -4.13 -13.04
N ASN A 31 7.63 -5.05 -13.88
CA ASN A 31 6.27 -5.10 -14.43
C ASN A 31 5.24 -5.41 -13.33
N PHE A 32 5.14 -4.56 -12.30
CA PHE A 32 4.10 -4.62 -11.30
C PHE A 32 2.85 -3.96 -11.85
N ARG A 33 1.71 -4.45 -11.40
CA ARG A 33 0.38 -3.93 -11.73
C ARG A 33 -0.13 -3.22 -10.51
N ALA A 34 -0.61 -1.99 -10.70
CA ALA A 34 -1.27 -1.26 -9.65
C ALA A 34 -2.53 -2.01 -9.16
N GLY A 35 -2.84 -1.86 -7.88
CA GLY A 35 -3.98 -2.50 -7.24
C GLY A 35 -3.74 -2.80 -5.76
N SER A 36 -4.79 -3.23 -5.08
CA SER A 36 -4.77 -3.59 -3.66
C SER A 36 -4.40 -5.07 -3.44
N GLY A 37 -3.82 -5.34 -2.28
CA GLY A 37 -3.51 -6.68 -1.84
C GLY A 37 -3.02 -6.73 -0.39
N VAL A 38 -2.57 -7.91 0.02
CA VAL A 38 -2.03 -8.16 1.36
C VAL A 38 -0.61 -8.68 1.25
N ILE A 39 0.30 -8.15 2.07
CA ILE A 39 1.66 -8.65 2.15
C ILE A 39 1.64 -10.07 2.71
N ASP A 40 2.08 -11.03 1.91
CA ASP A 40 2.17 -12.45 2.27
C ASP A 40 3.47 -12.74 3.03
N SER A 41 4.59 -12.20 2.54
CA SER A 41 5.90 -12.35 3.16
C SER A 41 6.85 -11.21 2.81
N ILE A 42 7.92 -11.07 3.60
CA ILE A 42 8.97 -10.06 3.43
C ILE A 42 10.33 -10.74 3.44
N ALA A 43 11.20 -10.37 2.50
CA ALA A 43 12.59 -10.82 2.45
C ALA A 43 13.55 -9.62 2.36
N VAL A 44 14.68 -9.71 3.05
CA VAL A 44 15.73 -8.70 2.95
C VAL A 44 16.59 -8.97 1.73
N VAL A 45 16.82 -7.94 0.92
CA VAL A 45 17.73 -7.96 -0.23
C VAL A 45 18.98 -7.16 0.13
N PRO A 46 20.07 -7.83 0.52
CA PRO A 46 21.21 -7.14 1.12
C PRO A 46 22.03 -6.33 0.10
N ASN A 47 22.57 -5.19 0.53
CA ASN A 47 23.50 -4.34 -0.23
C ASN A 47 22.93 -3.80 -1.56
N GLN A 48 21.60 -3.71 -1.67
CA GLN A 48 20.91 -3.19 -2.85
C GLN A 48 20.16 -1.88 -2.57
N GLY A 49 20.18 -1.37 -1.32
CA GLY A 49 19.57 -0.09 -0.96
C GLY A 49 20.24 1.07 -1.70
N THR A 50 19.45 2.05 -2.13
CA THR A 50 20.01 3.26 -2.78
C THR A 50 20.66 4.19 -1.75
N LYS A 51 20.15 4.21 -0.52
CA LYS A 51 20.66 4.97 0.63
C LYS A 51 21.69 4.18 1.44
N LYS A 52 22.76 3.72 0.77
CA LYS A 52 23.77 2.79 1.34
C LYS A 52 24.34 3.17 2.70
N GLU A 53 24.42 4.46 3.02
CA GLU A 53 24.96 4.96 4.29
C GLU A 53 24.00 4.80 5.47
N LYS A 54 22.68 4.82 5.22
CA LYS A 54 21.65 4.77 6.27
C LYS A 54 20.90 3.43 6.30
N GLU A 55 20.61 2.87 5.13
CA GLU A 55 19.92 1.60 4.96
C GLU A 55 20.49 0.92 3.70
N PRO A 56 21.46 0.00 3.86
CA PRO A 56 22.10 -0.67 2.73
C PRO A 56 21.21 -1.75 2.11
N HIS A 57 20.07 -2.07 2.71
CA HIS A 57 19.19 -3.16 2.27
C HIS A 57 17.96 -2.64 1.53
N LEU A 58 17.40 -3.46 0.64
CA LEU A 58 16.01 -3.33 0.19
C LEU A 58 15.16 -4.39 0.87
N TYR A 59 13.87 -4.15 0.95
CA TYR A 59 12.89 -5.07 1.49
C TYR A 59 11.98 -5.52 0.36
N ARG A 60 12.03 -6.81 0.05
CA ARG A 60 11.20 -7.46 -0.96
C ARG A 60 9.89 -7.88 -0.35
N LEU A 61 8.81 -7.27 -0.82
CA LEU A 61 7.46 -7.60 -0.42
C LEU A 61 6.87 -8.57 -1.43
N GLN A 62 6.41 -9.74 -0.96
CA GLN A 62 5.56 -10.62 -1.74
C GLN A 62 4.11 -10.29 -1.37
N ILE A 63 3.33 -9.84 -2.34
CA ILE A 63 1.98 -9.33 -2.14
C ILE A 63 1.01 -10.26 -2.86
N ARG A 64 0.00 -10.74 -2.13
CA ARG A 64 -1.14 -11.45 -2.69
C ARG A 64 -2.18 -10.40 -3.10
N MET A 65 -2.45 -10.29 -4.40
CA MET A 65 -3.34 -9.26 -4.94
C MET A 65 -4.80 -9.65 -4.77
N ASP A 66 -5.68 -8.67 -4.53
CA ASP A 66 -7.13 -8.90 -4.38
C ASP A 66 -7.78 -9.34 -5.71
N VAL A 67 -7.25 -8.83 -6.83
CA VAL A 67 -7.63 -9.25 -8.19
C VAL A 67 -7.09 -10.64 -8.58
N GLY A 68 -6.41 -11.30 -7.66
CA GLY A 68 -5.79 -12.61 -7.83
C GLY A 68 -4.33 -12.55 -8.27
N GLY A 69 -3.59 -13.60 -7.93
CA GLY A 69 -2.16 -13.73 -8.21
C GLY A 69 -1.25 -13.13 -7.13
N PHE A 70 0.05 -13.24 -7.37
CA PHE A 70 1.09 -12.70 -6.50
C PHE A 70 1.97 -11.74 -7.28
N GLN A 71 2.41 -10.68 -6.61
CA GLN A 71 3.38 -9.73 -7.13
C GLN A 71 4.53 -9.55 -6.15
N THR A 72 5.68 -9.15 -6.66
CA THR A 72 6.87 -8.93 -5.85
C THR A 72 7.41 -7.54 -6.16
N VAL A 73 7.60 -6.74 -5.12
CA VAL A 73 8.13 -5.38 -5.22
C VAL A 73 9.26 -5.20 -4.22
N ASP A 74 10.32 -4.49 -4.62
CA ASP A 74 11.45 -4.16 -3.74
C ASP A 74 11.28 -2.69 -3.29
N VAL A 75 11.17 -2.47 -1.98
CA VAL A 75 11.02 -1.15 -1.35
C VAL A 75 12.23 -0.82 -0.48
N GLU A 76 12.39 0.46 -0.16
CA GLU A 76 13.48 0.95 0.67
C GLU A 76 13.16 0.97 2.17
N ASP A 77 11.88 0.96 2.50
CA ASP A 77 11.43 1.11 3.88
C ASP A 77 11.19 -0.25 4.54
N ASN A 78 11.55 -0.34 5.82
CA ASN A 78 11.42 -1.54 6.64
C ASN A 78 10.18 -1.53 7.53
N THR A 79 9.30 -0.55 7.35
CA THR A 79 8.15 -0.32 8.22
C THR A 79 6.93 -1.20 7.90
N PHE A 80 7.01 -2.03 6.85
CA PHE A 80 5.94 -2.94 6.44
C PHE A 80 6.05 -4.31 7.11
N PHE A 81 4.90 -4.96 7.28
CA PHE A 81 4.80 -6.28 7.89
C PHE A 81 3.90 -7.22 7.09
N ALA A 82 4.18 -8.52 7.18
CA ALA A 82 3.29 -9.54 6.63
C ALA A 82 1.90 -9.45 7.29
N GLY A 83 0.85 -9.58 6.48
CA GLY A 83 -0.55 -9.42 6.88
C GLY A 83 -1.10 -8.01 6.72
N GLU A 84 -0.26 -7.00 6.42
CA GLU A 84 -0.75 -5.65 6.16
C GLU A 84 -1.43 -5.55 4.78
N ALA A 85 -2.55 -4.82 4.74
CA ALA A 85 -3.21 -4.44 3.51
C ALA A 85 -2.49 -3.24 2.89
N VAL A 86 -2.13 -3.36 1.63
CA VAL A 86 -1.38 -2.34 0.89
C VAL A 86 -1.97 -2.11 -0.49
N GLU A 87 -1.74 -0.92 -1.02
CA GLU A 87 -2.05 -0.52 -2.38
C GLU A 87 -0.75 -0.25 -3.13
N LEU A 88 -0.61 -0.91 -4.27
CA LEU A 88 0.41 -0.58 -5.26
C LEU A 88 -0.15 0.49 -6.18
N THR A 89 0.42 1.68 -6.14
CA THR A 89 -0.06 2.81 -6.93
C THR A 89 0.60 2.84 -8.31
N ASN A 90 -0.07 3.46 -9.29
CA ASN A 90 0.44 3.55 -10.67
C ASN A 90 1.73 4.39 -10.79
N ASP A 91 2.02 5.24 -9.81
CA ASP A 91 3.22 6.06 -9.74
C ASP A 91 4.38 5.37 -8.99
N GLY A 92 4.23 4.09 -8.62
CA GLY A 92 5.33 3.29 -8.08
C GLY A 92 5.54 3.44 -6.59
N ARG A 93 4.46 3.64 -5.82
CA ARG A 93 4.48 3.57 -4.36
C ARG A 93 3.75 2.34 -3.84
N VAL A 94 4.14 1.96 -2.63
CA VAL A 94 3.40 1.04 -1.77
C VAL A 94 2.84 1.87 -0.63
N GLU A 95 1.51 1.90 -0.52
CA GLU A 95 0.78 2.64 0.50
C GLU A 95 0.03 1.66 1.39
N ARG A 96 -0.03 1.88 2.70
CA ARG A 96 -0.91 1.08 3.58
C ARG A 96 -2.35 1.49 3.37
N VAL A 97 -3.23 0.51 3.25
CA VAL A 97 -4.67 0.74 3.18
C VAL A 97 -5.25 0.50 4.56
N THR A 98 -5.51 1.56 5.32
CA THR A 98 -6.32 1.42 6.54
C THR A 98 -7.80 1.31 6.14
N GLY A 99 -8.29 0.07 6.08
CA GLY A 99 -9.70 -0.23 5.77
C GLY A 99 -10.71 0.15 6.86
N THR A 100 -10.38 0.95 7.87
CA THR A 100 -11.36 1.36 8.89
C THR A 100 -11.09 2.76 9.41
N ALA A 101 -12.01 3.69 9.13
CA ALA A 101 -12.19 4.96 9.83
C ALA A 101 -12.28 4.83 11.38
N LEU A 102 -12.37 3.59 11.90
CA LEU A 102 -12.39 3.27 13.32
C LEU A 102 -11.03 3.46 14.02
N GLN A 103 -9.89 3.26 13.32
CA GLN A 103 -8.56 3.35 13.95
C GLN A 103 -8.18 4.80 14.26
N ASP A 104 -8.52 5.76 13.38
CA ASP A 104 -8.36 7.19 13.65
C ASP A 104 -9.29 7.71 14.76
N LEU A 105 -10.50 7.14 14.86
CA LEU A 105 -11.42 7.46 15.96
C LEU A 105 -10.92 6.95 17.32
N LEU A 106 -10.20 5.83 17.34
CA LEU A 106 -9.60 5.27 18.57
C LEU A 106 -8.28 5.94 18.96
N LYS A 107 -7.54 6.50 18.00
CA LYS A 107 -6.28 7.24 18.24
C LYS A 107 -6.52 8.64 18.83
N LYS A 108 -7.75 9.16 18.74
CA LYS A 108 -8.14 10.50 19.25
C LYS A 108 -8.69 10.46 20.69
N LYS A 109 -8.21 9.56 21.55
CA LYS A 109 -8.65 9.46 22.95
C LYS A 109 -7.53 9.80 23.92
#